data_AF-A0A3E0HVR3-F1
#
_entry.id   AF-A0A3E0HVR3-F1
#
_cell.length_a   1.000
_cell.length_b   1.000
_cell.length_c   1.000
_cell.angle_alpha   90.00
_cell.angle_beta   90.00
_cell.angle_gamma   90.00
#
_symmetry.space_group_name_H-M   'P 1'
#
loop_
_entity.id
_entity.type
_entity.pdbx_description
1 polymer ?
#
loop_
_entity_poly.entity_id
_entity_poly.type
_entity_poly.pdbx_seq_one_letter_code
_entity_poly.pdbx_strand_id
1 'polypeptide(L)'
;MSEQSRAGTLFTTWLTSSDRVDHAVTDEQFHDNRPEPETVCGVTILLAPMETPPGPRCARCTAFLAARASLSGLEQRLDPHRHRRTSWLGRLLHPNTSAVPGPRALARDGRFQAPVDTVGSPAAVSTGPDLGATS
;
A
#
# COMPACT_ATOMS: atom_id res chain seq x y z
N MET A 1 -1.99 -2.42 26.72
CA MET A 1 -2.52 -1.28 27.48
C MET A 1 -2.90 -0.23 26.44
N SER A 2 -4.16 -0.22 26.00
CA SER A 2 -4.63 0.73 24.99
C SER A 2 -5.12 1.97 25.74
N GLU A 3 -4.30 3.02 25.74
CA GLU A 3 -4.68 4.32 26.28
C GLU A 3 -5.95 4.80 25.59
N GLN A 4 -7.05 4.79 26.35
CA GLN A 4 -8.30 5.41 25.99
C GLN A 4 -8.05 6.91 25.91
N SER A 5 -7.98 7.43 24.68
CA SER A 5 -7.79 8.84 24.39
C SER A 5 -8.93 9.64 25.01
N ARG A 6 -8.64 10.26 26.16
CA ARG A 6 -9.40 11.38 26.73
C ARG A 6 -9.61 12.36 25.58
N ALA A 7 -10.85 12.55 25.14
CA ALA A 7 -11.10 13.14 23.83
C ALA A 7 -10.66 14.61 23.77
N GLY A 8 -9.43 14.78 23.35
CA GLY A 8 -8.74 16.05 23.23
C GLY A 8 -8.94 16.63 21.84
N THR A 9 -8.64 17.92 21.75
CA THR A 9 -8.40 18.62 20.50
C THR A 9 -7.42 17.81 19.64
N LEU A 10 -7.76 17.56 18.37
CA LEU A 10 -6.81 16.98 17.41
C LEU A 10 -5.87 18.11 16.99
N PHE A 11 -4.60 18.01 17.38
CA PHE A 11 -3.55 18.89 16.89
C PHE A 11 -2.96 18.31 15.60
N THR A 12 -2.70 19.18 14.63
CA THR A 12 -2.17 18.79 13.33
C THR A 12 -1.13 19.78 12.84
N THR A 13 -0.08 19.25 12.24
CA THR A 13 0.97 19.99 11.54
C THR A 13 0.83 19.79 10.04
N TRP A 14 1.05 20.85 9.25
CA TRP A 14 1.04 20.76 7.78
C TRP A 14 2.46 20.53 7.27
N LEU A 15 2.65 19.50 6.45
CA LEU A 15 3.92 19.15 5.84
C LEU A 15 3.81 19.16 4.32
N THR A 16 4.79 19.75 3.64
CA THR A 16 4.86 19.78 2.18
C THR A 16 5.44 18.46 1.66
N SER A 17 4.70 17.77 0.80
CA SER A 17 5.16 16.55 0.13
C SER A 17 5.92 16.83 -1.17
N SER A 18 6.63 15.82 -1.65
CA SER A 18 7.43 15.87 -2.89
C SER A 18 6.62 16.24 -4.15
N ASP A 19 5.31 15.99 -4.15
CA ASP A 19 4.35 16.43 -5.18
C ASP A 19 3.92 17.90 -5.04
N ARG A 20 4.55 18.65 -4.11
CA ARG A 20 4.30 20.06 -3.81
C ARG A 20 2.90 20.35 -3.26
N VAL A 21 2.27 19.38 -2.59
CA VAL A 21 1.00 19.57 -1.87
C VAL A 21 1.25 19.58 -0.37
N ASP A 22 0.56 20.43 0.38
CA ASP A 22 0.64 20.43 1.84
C ASP A 22 -0.40 19.47 2.42
N HIS A 23 0.03 18.49 3.19
CA HIS A 23 -0.84 17.54 3.88
C HIS A 23 -0.82 17.76 5.39
N ALA A 24 -1.98 17.63 6.02
CA ALA A 24 -2.07 17.63 7.47
C ALA A 24 -1.69 16.25 8.03
N VAL A 25 -0.80 16.25 9.02
CA VAL A 25 -0.32 15.09 9.79
C VAL A 25 -0.67 15.33 11.25
N THR A 26 -1.05 14.28 11.98
CA THR A 26 -1.34 14.42 13.42
C THR A 26 -0.05 14.58 14.21
N ASP A 27 -0.10 15.25 15.35
CA ASP A 27 1.11 15.48 16.16
C ASP A 27 1.76 14.15 16.61
N GLU A 28 0.97 13.10 16.83
CA GLU A 28 1.49 11.77 17.16
C GLU A 28 2.31 11.20 15.99
N GLN A 29 1.79 11.27 14.76
CA GLN A 29 2.51 10.84 13.57
C GLN A 29 3.75 11.70 13.28
N PHE A 30 3.69 12.99 13.59
CA PHE A 30 4.84 13.87 13.48
C PHE A 30 5.93 13.51 14.52
N HIS A 31 5.54 13.20 15.76
CA HIS A 31 6.47 12.84 16.83
C HIS A 31 7.13 11.47 16.63
N ASP A 32 6.48 10.56 15.91
CA ASP A 32 7.04 9.28 15.50
C ASP A 32 8.28 9.41 14.58
N ASN A 33 8.54 10.61 14.02
CA ASN A 33 9.70 10.93 13.18
C ASN A 33 9.95 9.92 12.04
N ARG A 34 8.87 9.40 11.44
CA ARG A 34 8.97 8.48 10.30
C ARG A 34 9.39 9.26 9.05
N PRO A 35 10.21 8.66 8.16
CA PRO A 35 10.57 9.28 6.89
C PRO A 35 9.35 9.50 5.98
N GLU A 36 8.31 8.68 6.18
CA GLU A 36 7.09 8.70 5.40
C GLU A 36 5.87 8.75 6.34
N PRO A 37 5.48 9.94 6.84
CA PRO A 37 4.36 10.06 7.77
C PRO A 37 3.03 9.78 7.07
N GLU A 38 2.10 9.19 7.81
CA GLU A 38 0.70 9.05 7.38
C GLU A 38 -0.08 10.33 7.66
N THR A 39 -0.76 10.83 6.63
CA THR A 39 -1.54 12.07 6.71
C THR A 39 -2.99 11.80 7.13
N VAL A 40 -3.70 12.83 7.59
CA VAL A 40 -5.12 12.69 8.01
C VAL A 40 -6.06 12.25 6.88
N CYS A 41 -5.65 12.38 5.60
CA CYS A 41 -6.42 11.85 4.49
C CYS A 41 -6.13 10.37 4.17
N GLY A 42 -5.27 9.72 4.96
CA GLY A 42 -4.87 8.31 4.83
C GLY A 42 -3.83 8.06 3.75
N VAL A 43 -3.11 9.10 3.32
CA VAL A 43 -2.02 8.98 2.34
C VAL A 43 -0.70 9.07 3.08
N THR A 44 0.21 8.14 2.81
CA THR A 44 1.61 8.22 3.23
C THR A 44 2.36 9.09 2.24
N ILE A 45 3.11 10.08 2.74
CA ILE A 45 3.81 11.06 1.90
C ILE A 45 5.32 10.96 2.05
N LEU A 46 6.04 11.22 0.95
CA LEU A 46 7.46 11.56 1.01
C LEU A 46 7.58 13.07 1.21
N LEU A 47 8.32 13.49 2.25
CA LEU A 47 8.54 14.90 2.55
C LEU A 47 9.39 15.59 1.48
N ALA A 48 9.03 16.83 1.16
CA ALA A 48 9.84 17.69 0.31
C ALA A 48 11.12 18.15 1.04
N PRO A 49 12.17 18.56 0.30
CA PRO A 49 13.32 19.25 0.90
C PRO A 49 12.89 20.48 1.69
N MET A 50 13.61 20.80 2.77
CA MET A 50 13.25 21.88 3.72
C MET A 50 13.22 23.27 3.06
N GLU A 51 13.93 23.44 1.95
CA GLU A 51 14.01 24.67 1.16
C GLU A 51 12.80 24.84 0.22
N THR A 52 11.96 23.80 0.13
CA THR A 52 10.74 23.83 -0.68
C THR A 52 9.74 24.80 -0.06
N PRO A 53 9.23 25.79 -0.81
CA PRO A 53 8.19 26.66 -0.29
C PRO A 53 6.89 25.86 -0.04
N PRO A 54 6.04 26.31 0.89
CA PRO A 54 4.74 25.68 1.14
C PRO A 54 3.89 25.57 -0.12
N GLY A 55 3.20 24.44 -0.27
CA GLY A 55 2.30 24.16 -1.39
C GLY A 55 0.85 24.56 -1.11
N PRO A 56 -0.06 24.35 -2.08
CA PRO A 56 -1.49 24.37 -1.80
C PRO A 56 -1.87 23.26 -0.80
N ARG A 57 -2.81 23.56 0.10
CA ARG A 57 -3.34 22.56 1.04
C ARG A 57 -4.12 21.47 0.31
N CYS A 58 -3.88 20.22 0.69
CA CYS A 58 -4.65 19.08 0.21
C CYS A 58 -6.13 19.27 0.52
N ALA A 59 -6.97 19.17 -0.51
CA ALA A 59 -8.42 19.33 -0.39
C ALA A 59 -9.04 18.25 0.53
N ARG A 60 -8.52 17.02 0.51
CA ARG A 60 -8.98 15.92 1.36
C ARG A 60 -8.64 16.15 2.83
N CYS A 61 -7.42 16.61 3.12
CA CYS A 61 -7.02 16.98 4.48
C CYS A 61 -7.89 18.13 5.01
N THR A 62 -8.08 19.17 4.21
CA THR A 62 -8.93 20.32 4.57
C THR A 62 -10.37 19.88 4.86
N ALA A 63 -10.96 19.07 3.99
CA ALA A 63 -12.31 18.55 4.17
C ALA A 63 -12.44 17.68 5.43
N PHE A 64 -11.44 16.82 5.70
CA PHE A 64 -11.41 16.01 6.91
C PHE A 64 -11.41 16.87 8.18
N LEU A 65 -10.54 17.87 8.24
CA LEU A 65 -10.44 18.76 9.39
C LEU A 65 -11.70 19.61 9.58
N ALA A 66 -12.28 20.12 8.49
CA ALA A 66 -13.55 20.85 8.53
C ALA A 66 -14.70 19.96 9.04
N ALA A 67 -14.80 18.72 8.53
CA ALA A 67 -15.78 17.75 9.00
C ALA A 67 -15.59 17.46 10.49
N ARG A 68 -14.35 17.23 10.95
CA ARG A 68 -14.05 16.95 12.36
C ARG A 68 -14.40 18.13 13.26
N ALA A 69 -14.14 19.36 12.83
CA ALA A 69 -14.51 20.57 13.54
C ALA A 69 -16.04 20.70 13.68
N SER A 70 -16.79 20.34 12.64
CA SER A 70 -18.27 20.45 12.60
C SER A 70 -19.01 19.44 13.49
N LEU A 71 -18.36 18.35 13.88
CA LEU A 71 -18.96 17.37 14.79
C LEU A 71 -19.06 17.98 16.19
N SER A 72 -20.28 18.26 16.64
CA SER A 72 -20.62 18.88 17.92
C SER A 72 -20.46 17.94 19.13
N GLY A 73 -20.37 16.63 18.88
CA GLY A 73 -20.25 15.59 19.91
C GLY A 73 -18.93 14.84 19.84
N LEU A 74 -18.31 14.71 21.01
CA LEU A 74 -17.07 13.98 21.29
C LEU A 74 -17.17 12.49 20.91
N GLU A 75 -18.32 11.88 21.12
CA GLU A 75 -18.70 10.51 20.69
C GLU A 75 -18.70 10.34 19.16
N GLN A 76 -19.16 11.35 18.42
CA GLN A 76 -19.29 11.28 16.96
C GLN A 76 -17.96 11.45 16.20
N ARG A 77 -16.95 12.02 16.89
CA ARG A 77 -15.58 12.21 16.40
C ARG A 77 -14.71 10.95 16.55
N LEU A 78 -15.07 10.06 17.47
CA LEU A 78 -14.26 8.90 17.84
C LEU A 78 -14.67 7.61 17.14
N ASP A 79 -15.83 7.56 16.47
CA ASP A 79 -16.33 6.32 15.88
C ASP A 79 -15.36 5.74 14.83
N PRO A 80 -14.58 4.68 15.18
CA PRO A 80 -13.70 4.00 14.25
C PRO A 80 -14.47 3.03 13.35
N HIS A 81 -15.78 2.89 13.57
CA HIS A 81 -16.70 2.03 12.84
C HIS A 81 -17.58 2.78 11.85
N ARG A 82 -17.16 3.97 11.38
CA ARG A 82 -17.75 4.54 10.16
C ARG A 82 -17.40 3.62 8.98
N HIS A 83 -18.34 2.72 8.74
CA HIS A 83 -18.38 1.73 7.68
C HIS A 83 -17.64 2.22 6.44
N ARG A 84 -16.61 1.47 6.04
CA ARG A 84 -16.19 1.37 4.64
C ARG A 84 -17.46 1.16 3.83
N ARG A 85 -18.06 2.25 3.32
CA ARG A 85 -19.04 2.15 2.24
C ARG A 85 -18.22 1.65 1.06
N THR A 86 -18.23 0.33 0.90
CA THR A 86 -17.84 -0.36 -0.31
C THR A 86 -18.48 0.41 -1.44
N SER A 87 -17.62 0.96 -2.29
CA SER A 87 -17.98 1.73 -3.47
C SER A 87 -18.87 0.89 -4.38
N TRP A 88 -20.19 0.96 -4.16
CA TRP A 88 -21.21 0.48 -5.09
C TRP A 88 -20.89 1.00 -6.50
N LEU A 89 -20.45 2.26 -6.60
CA LEU A 89 -20.21 2.92 -7.88
C LEU A 89 -18.90 2.49 -8.56
N GLY A 90 -18.03 1.70 -7.90
CA GLY A 90 -16.83 1.12 -8.53
C GLY A 90 -17.14 0.00 -9.53
N ARG A 91 -18.38 -0.49 -9.57
CA ARG A 91 -18.81 -1.55 -10.51
C ARG A 91 -19.32 -1.05 -11.85
N LEU A 92 -19.47 0.26 -12.06
CA LEU A 92 -20.00 0.81 -13.32
C LEU A 92 -18.92 1.39 -14.25
N LEU A 93 -17.63 1.36 -13.87
CA LEU A 93 -16.54 1.93 -14.67
C LEU A 93 -15.43 0.93 -15.06
N HIS A 94 -15.67 -0.38 -14.94
CA HIS A 94 -14.81 -1.39 -15.55
C HIS A 94 -15.52 -2.10 -16.71
N PRO A 95 -15.50 -1.52 -17.93
CA PRO A 95 -15.78 -2.28 -19.13
C PRO A 95 -14.55 -3.12 -19.53
N ASN A 96 -14.79 -4.42 -19.68
CA ASN A 96 -14.08 -5.38 -20.53
C ASN A 96 -12.65 -5.80 -20.17
N THR A 97 -12.55 -6.79 -19.28
CA THR A 97 -11.55 -7.86 -19.44
C THR A 97 -12.02 -8.79 -20.56
N SER A 98 -11.33 -8.78 -21.70
CA SER A 98 -11.49 -9.79 -22.75
C SER A 98 -11.21 -11.18 -22.18
N ALA A 99 -12.25 -11.96 -21.97
CA ALA A 99 -12.16 -13.38 -21.69
C ALA A 99 -11.75 -14.11 -22.99
N VAL A 100 -10.52 -14.63 -23.01
CA VAL A 100 -10.08 -15.60 -24.01
C VAL A 100 -10.69 -16.96 -23.64
N PRO A 101 -11.47 -17.61 -24.53
CA PRO A 101 -11.97 -18.97 -24.28
C PRO A 101 -10.81 -19.97 -24.41
N GLY A 102 -10.39 -20.56 -23.29
CA GLY A 102 -9.49 -21.72 -23.29
C GLY A 102 -10.19 -22.94 -23.89
N PRO A 103 -9.54 -23.72 -24.76
CA PRO A 103 -10.15 -24.89 -25.37
C PRO A 103 -10.34 -26.01 -24.33
N ARG A 104 -11.56 -26.55 -24.38
CA ARG A 104 -12.09 -27.64 -23.56
C ARG A 104 -11.16 -28.85 -23.52
N ALA A 105 -10.89 -29.31 -22.31
CA ALA A 105 -10.46 -30.68 -22.03
C ALA A 105 -11.57 -31.65 -22.45
N LEU A 106 -11.25 -32.55 -23.39
CA LEU A 106 -12.01 -33.77 -23.61
C LEU A 106 -11.39 -34.88 -22.77
N ALA A 107 -12.26 -35.50 -21.98
CA ALA A 107 -12.03 -36.73 -21.24
C ALA A 107 -11.46 -37.84 -22.13
N ARG A 108 -10.78 -38.83 -21.55
CA ARG A 108 -11.41 -40.08 -21.09
C ARG A 108 -10.39 -41.22 -21.04
N ASP A 109 -10.58 -42.07 -20.06
CA ASP A 109 -10.18 -43.47 -19.97
C ASP A 109 -8.72 -43.78 -19.62
N GLY A 110 -8.60 -44.35 -18.41
CA GLY A 110 -7.36 -44.80 -17.86
C GLY A 110 -6.85 -46.07 -18.51
N ARG A 111 -5.53 -46.21 -18.45
CA ARG A 111 -4.90 -47.52 -18.40
C ARG A 111 -3.56 -47.37 -17.70
N PHE A 112 -3.43 -48.09 -16.60
CA PHE A 112 -2.18 -48.38 -15.91
C PHE A 112 -1.11 -48.82 -16.91
N GLN A 113 0.06 -48.21 -16.82
CA GLN A 113 1.34 -48.88 -17.07
C GLN A 113 2.50 -48.04 -16.52
N ALA A 114 3.03 -48.51 -15.39
CA ALA A 114 4.47 -48.51 -15.10
C ALA A 114 4.85 -50.01 -14.97
N PRO A 115 6.13 -50.42 -14.90
CA PRO A 115 7.39 -49.70 -15.14
C PRO A 115 8.32 -50.47 -16.11
N VAL A 116 9.30 -49.82 -16.74
CA VAL A 116 10.53 -50.51 -17.17
C VAL A 116 11.72 -49.57 -16.99
N ASP A 117 12.64 -50.03 -16.14
CA ASP A 117 13.97 -49.49 -15.92
C ASP A 117 14.81 -49.53 -17.21
N THR A 118 15.53 -48.45 -17.51
CA THR A 118 16.78 -48.56 -18.28
C THR A 118 17.80 -47.54 -17.79
N VAL A 119 18.73 -48.09 -17.02
CA VAL A 119 20.12 -47.72 -16.76
C VAL A 119 20.77 -46.80 -17.81
N GLY A 120 21.51 -45.80 -17.33
CA GLY A 120 22.52 -45.05 -18.10
C GLY A 120 22.78 -43.65 -17.52
N SER A 121 23.39 -43.52 -16.33
CA SER A 121 24.83 -43.29 -16.11
C SER A 121 25.40 -41.91 -16.56
N PRO A 122 26.48 -41.42 -15.91
CA PRO A 122 26.63 -40.01 -15.53
C PRO A 122 27.81 -39.27 -16.19
N ALA A 123 27.89 -37.99 -15.84
CA ALA A 123 29.07 -37.11 -15.79
C ALA A 123 29.66 -36.56 -17.10
N ALA A 124 29.75 -35.23 -17.15
CA ALA A 124 30.93 -34.54 -17.64
C ALA A 124 31.21 -33.32 -16.74
N VAL A 125 32.20 -33.50 -15.88
CA VAL A 125 33.04 -32.46 -15.26
C VAL A 125 33.92 -31.84 -16.34
N SER A 126 34.13 -30.52 -16.28
CA SER A 126 35.44 -29.84 -16.40
C SER A 126 35.25 -28.33 -16.20
N THR A 127 35.78 -27.72 -15.13
CA THR A 127 37.13 -27.13 -14.99
C THR A 127 37.45 -26.07 -16.06
N GLY A 128 37.93 -24.87 -15.74
CA GLY A 128 38.60 -24.42 -14.53
C GLY A 128 38.82 -22.90 -14.46
N PRO A 129 39.69 -22.46 -13.53
CA PRO A 129 39.92 -21.06 -13.16
C PRO A 129 41.10 -20.44 -13.93
N ASP A 130 41.27 -19.12 -13.85
CA ASP A 130 42.63 -18.56 -13.91
C ASP A 130 42.80 -17.30 -13.07
N LEU A 131 43.96 -17.27 -12.41
CA LEU A 131 44.50 -16.27 -11.50
C LEU A 131 45.21 -15.20 -12.34
N GLY A 132 44.93 -13.93 -12.06
CA GLY A 132 45.71 -12.80 -12.58
C GLY A 132 46.16 -11.90 -11.43
N ALA A 133 47.33 -12.22 -10.86
CA ALA A 133 48.09 -11.33 -9.98
C ALA A 133 49.03 -10.45 -10.81
N THR A 134 49.33 -9.24 -10.31
CA THR A 134 50.46 -8.29 -10.57
C THR A 134 49.89 -6.87 -10.54
N SER A 135 50.46 -5.86 -9.88
CA SER A 135 51.72 -5.66 -9.17
C SER A 135 51.54 -4.53 -8.15
#